data_AF-S0GRJ4-F1
#
_entry.id   AF-S0GRJ4-F1
#
_cell.length_a   1.000
_cell.length_b   1.000
_cell.length_c   1.000
_cell.angle_alpha   90.00
_cell.angle_beta   90.00
_cell.angle_gamma   90.00
#
_symmetry.space_group_name_H-M   'P 1'
#
loop_
_entity.id
_entity.type
_entity.pdbx_description
1 polymer ?
#
loop_
_entity_poly.entity_id
_entity_poly.type
_entity_poly.pdbx_seq_one_letter_code
_entity_poly.pdbx_strand_id
1 'polypeptide(L)'
;MADNMGGISNAWFIFSTKVERVVETELSASVILKSGNDWMQIKPGRYGATVKVDPQDSESGMLYNITVTIQIPKQNLDNDGIEYCKRLNRLTAVMKYQNYNGDIFVLGSPRFPLRCRFEILHPSSPGGFSGYKLTVTGKQLSPQLLLS
;
A
#
# COMPACT_ATOMS: atom_id res chain seq x y z
N MET A 1 -3.67 -15.83 14.90
CA MET A 1 -3.38 -15.68 13.46
C MET A 1 -4.64 -15.11 12.85
N ALA A 2 -4.63 -13.82 12.48
CA ALA A 2 -5.74 -13.25 11.72
C ALA A 2 -5.54 -13.65 10.26
N ASP A 3 -6.21 -14.70 9.82
CA ASP A 3 -6.30 -15.02 8.41
C ASP A 3 -6.99 -13.85 7.70
N ASN A 4 -6.29 -13.27 6.73
CA ASN A 4 -6.73 -12.16 5.88
C ASN A 4 -7.92 -12.56 4.98
N MET A 5 -9.09 -12.81 5.57
CA MET A 5 -10.32 -13.07 4.84
C MET A 5 -10.93 -11.82 4.19
N GLY A 6 -10.35 -10.64 4.41
CA GLY A 6 -10.92 -9.36 3.97
C GLY A 6 -10.51 -8.88 2.58
N GLY A 7 -9.49 -9.46 1.94
CA GLY A 7 -8.94 -9.00 0.65
C GLY A 7 -8.64 -7.49 0.58
N ILE A 8 -8.18 -6.99 -0.56
CA ILE A 8 -8.13 -5.55 -0.84
C ILE A 8 -9.03 -5.29 -2.04
N SER A 9 -10.04 -4.43 -1.87
CA SER A 9 -10.92 -3.99 -2.94
C SER A 9 -10.32 -2.80 -3.70
N ASN A 10 -9.65 -1.89 -2.99
CA ASN A 10 -9.00 -0.71 -3.55
C ASN A 10 -7.70 -0.38 -2.80
N ALA A 11 -6.71 0.13 -3.52
CA ALA A 11 -5.50 0.69 -2.94
C ALA A 11 -5.25 2.08 -3.49
N TRP A 12 -4.66 2.95 -2.68
CA TRP A 12 -4.23 4.27 -3.08
C TRP A 12 -2.84 4.56 -2.58
N PHE A 13 -2.09 5.30 -3.38
CA PHE A 13 -0.71 5.67 -3.10
C PHE A 13 -0.52 7.17 -3.21
N ILE A 14 0.35 7.69 -2.36
CA ILE A 14 0.88 9.05 -2.50
C ILE A 14 2.36 9.03 -2.15
N PHE A 15 3.18 9.80 -2.87
CA PHE A 15 4.58 9.95 -2.50
C PHE A 15 4.68 10.59 -1.11
N SER A 16 5.55 10.04 -0.26
CA SER A 16 5.73 10.51 1.12
C SER A 16 6.07 12.01 1.20
N THR A 17 6.79 12.53 0.21
CA THR A 17 7.16 13.95 0.08
C THR A 17 5.98 14.89 -0.16
N LYS A 18 4.82 14.35 -0.55
CA LYS A 18 3.56 15.08 -0.78
C LYS A 18 2.62 15.03 0.43
N VAL A 19 2.96 14.25 1.44
CA VAL A 19 2.24 14.21 2.72
C VAL A 19 2.84 15.29 3.63
N GLU A 20 1.98 16.09 4.24
CA GLU A 20 2.38 17.11 5.22
C GLU A 20 2.60 16.46 6.59
N ARG A 21 1.60 15.71 7.07
CA ARG A 21 1.70 14.93 8.30
C ARG A 21 0.66 13.81 8.32
N VAL A 22 0.95 12.78 9.12
CA VAL A 22 -0.04 11.79 9.55
C VAL A 22 -0.29 12.03 11.03
N VAL A 23 -1.56 12.16 11.41
CA VAL A 23 -1.99 12.34 12.80
C VAL A 23 -2.60 11.02 13.24
N GLU A 24 -1.96 10.37 14.21
CA GLU A 24 -2.38 9.06 14.73
C GLU A 24 -3.12 9.24 16.05
N THR A 25 -4.20 8.47 16.23
CA THR A 25 -4.86 8.21 17.51
C THR A 25 -4.65 6.74 17.87
N GLU A 26 -5.26 6.27 18.96
CA GLU A 26 -5.13 4.88 19.40
C GLU A 26 -5.62 3.86 18.35
N LEU A 27 -6.67 4.20 17.57
CA LEU A 27 -7.30 3.28 16.61
C LEU A 27 -7.41 3.83 15.19
N SER A 28 -7.13 5.12 15.00
CA SER A 28 -7.31 5.78 13.71
C SER A 28 -6.14 6.67 13.32
N ALA A 29 -6.09 7.03 12.04
CA ALA A 29 -5.16 8.01 11.51
C ALA A 29 -5.87 8.95 10.53
N SER A 30 -5.42 10.20 10.49
CA SER A 30 -5.73 11.15 9.41
C SER A 30 -4.47 11.47 8.62
N VAL A 31 -4.57 11.52 7.30
CA VAL A 31 -3.44 11.86 6.42
C VAL A 31 -3.69 13.24 5.81
N ILE A 32 -2.85 14.21 6.16
CA ILE A 32 -2.93 15.58 5.64
C ILE A 32 -1.94 15.72 4.48
N LEU A 33 -2.46 16.07 3.31
CA LEU A 33 -1.67 16.25 2.10
C LEU A 33 -1.26 17.71 1.92
N LYS A 34 -0.10 17.93 1.32
CA LYS A 34 0.28 19.27 0.84
C LYS A 34 -0.72 19.71 -0.23
N SER A 35 -1.05 21.00 -0.26
CA SER A 35 -2.01 21.58 -1.19
C SER A 35 -1.76 21.16 -2.66
N GLY A 36 -2.85 20.86 -3.38
CA GLY A 36 -2.83 20.48 -4.80
C GLY A 36 -2.35 19.05 -5.09
N ASN A 37 -2.23 18.18 -4.08
CA ASN A 37 -1.88 16.77 -4.29
C ASN A 37 -3.08 15.88 -3.94
N ASP A 38 -3.20 14.78 -4.66
CA ASP A 38 -4.23 13.77 -4.43
C ASP A 38 -3.63 12.36 -4.54
N TRP A 39 -4.40 11.40 -4.04
CA TRP A 39 -4.09 9.98 -4.03
C TRP A 39 -4.20 9.36 -5.42
N MET A 40 -3.22 8.54 -5.80
CA MET A 40 -3.29 7.71 -6.99
C MET A 40 -3.98 6.39 -6.67
N GLN A 41 -5.16 6.15 -7.23
CA GLN A 41 -5.85 4.87 -7.06
C GLN A 41 -5.22 3.79 -7.94
N ILE A 42 -4.93 2.65 -7.35
CA ILE A 42 -4.45 1.44 -8.03
C ILE A 42 -5.45 0.32 -7.72
N LYS A 43 -6.15 -0.16 -8.74
CA LYS A 43 -7.21 -1.16 -8.59
C LYS A 43 -6.64 -2.59 -8.67
N PRO A 44 -6.63 -3.36 -7.56
CA PRO A 44 -6.18 -4.75 -7.58
C PRO A 44 -7.02 -5.63 -8.51
N GLY A 45 -6.46 -6.77 -8.92
CA GLY A 45 -7.27 -7.87 -9.44
C GLY A 45 -8.09 -8.54 -8.33
N ARG A 46 -9.14 -9.29 -8.70
CA ARG A 46 -10.12 -9.92 -7.79
C ARG A 46 -9.52 -10.70 -6.60
N TYR A 47 -8.35 -11.30 -6.77
CA TYR A 47 -7.59 -12.01 -5.73
C TYR A 47 -6.11 -11.59 -5.71
N GLY A 48 -5.82 -10.41 -6.28
CA GLY A 48 -4.46 -10.00 -6.56
C GLY A 48 -3.72 -9.41 -5.35
N ALA A 49 -4.38 -9.21 -4.21
CA ALA A 49 -3.84 -8.37 -3.15
C ALA A 49 -3.83 -9.02 -1.77
N THR A 50 -2.72 -8.82 -1.05
CA THR A 50 -2.50 -9.31 0.31
C THR A 50 -1.80 -8.24 1.14
N VAL A 51 -2.25 -8.00 2.37
CA VAL A 51 -1.59 -7.14 3.37
C VAL A 51 -1.13 -8.01 4.52
N LYS A 52 0.11 -7.87 4.96
CA LYS A 52 0.61 -8.44 6.21
C LYS A 52 1.20 -7.33 7.06
N VAL A 53 0.76 -7.25 8.31
CA VAL A 53 1.25 -6.33 9.32
C VAL A 53 1.61 -7.17 10.53
N ASP A 54 2.87 -7.56 10.61
CA ASP A 54 3.35 -8.51 11.62
C ASP A 54 4.11 -7.76 12.73
N PRO A 55 3.78 -7.96 14.01
CA PRO A 55 4.54 -7.39 15.10
C PRO A 55 5.96 -7.98 15.11
N GLN A 56 6.93 -7.12 15.38
CA GLN A 56 8.33 -7.44 15.56
C GLN A 56 8.80 -6.77 16.84
N ASP A 57 9.17 -7.58 17.84
CA ASP A 57 9.85 -7.07 19.02
C ASP A 57 11.20 -6.47 18.64
N SER A 58 11.45 -5.26 19.13
CA SER A 58 12.74 -4.59 19.04
C SER A 58 13.16 -4.10 20.42
N GLU A 59 14.46 -3.91 20.63
CA GLU A 59 15.00 -3.39 21.90
C GLU A 59 14.41 -2.02 22.30
N SER A 60 13.87 -1.27 21.33
CA SER A 60 13.27 0.06 21.52
C SER A 60 11.74 0.05 21.62
N GLY A 61 11.12 -1.14 21.70
CA GLY A 61 9.67 -1.31 21.72
C GLY A 61 9.14 -2.11 20.53
N MET A 62 7.82 -2.15 20.37
CA MET A 62 7.17 -2.93 19.33
C MET A 62 7.17 -2.17 17.99
N LEU A 63 7.63 -2.84 16.93
CA LEU A 63 7.49 -2.37 15.55
C LEU A 63 6.56 -3.30 14.78
N TYR A 64 5.99 -2.82 13.69
CA TYR A 64 5.18 -3.63 12.80
C TYR A 64 5.81 -3.67 11.41
N ASN A 65 6.14 -4.87 10.92
CA ASN A 65 6.61 -5.08 9.56
C ASN A 65 5.43 -5.12 8.60
N ILE A 66 5.48 -4.27 7.59
CA ILE A 66 4.46 -4.19 6.55
C ILE A 66 4.97 -4.93 5.33
N THR A 67 4.15 -5.86 4.82
CA THR A 67 4.32 -6.43 3.49
C THR A 67 2.98 -6.42 2.76
N VAL A 68 2.87 -5.64 1.70
CA VAL A 68 1.72 -5.66 0.79
C VAL A 68 2.17 -6.19 -0.56
N THR A 69 1.37 -7.05 -1.17
CA THR A 69 1.52 -7.45 -2.57
C THR A 69 0.22 -7.14 -3.28
N ILE A 70 0.29 -6.54 -4.48
CA ILE A 70 -0.85 -6.20 -5.32
C ILE A 70 -0.53 -6.61 -6.76
N GLN A 71 -1.32 -7.53 -7.30
CA GLN A 71 -1.34 -7.89 -8.71
C GLN A 71 -2.42 -7.06 -9.42
N ILE A 72 -2.02 -6.40 -10.50
CA ILE A 72 -2.82 -5.42 -11.22
C ILE A 72 -3.00 -5.92 -12.66
N PRO A 73 -4.23 -6.27 -13.07
CA PRO A 73 -4.52 -6.62 -14.46
C PRO A 73 -4.16 -5.47 -15.40
N LYS A 74 -3.75 -5.76 -16.64
CA LYS A 74 -3.33 -4.73 -17.59
C LYS A 74 -4.39 -3.65 -17.82
N GLN A 75 -5.65 -4.07 -17.90
CA GLN A 75 -6.79 -3.17 -18.12
C GLN A 75 -7.08 -2.23 -16.93
N ASN A 76 -6.50 -2.49 -15.76
CA ASN A 76 -6.71 -1.69 -14.55
C ASN A 76 -5.63 -0.60 -14.36
N LEU A 77 -4.66 -0.49 -15.27
CA LEU A 77 -3.57 0.48 -15.17
C LEU A 77 -3.26 1.08 -16.54
N ASP A 78 -3.53 2.38 -16.68
CA ASP A 78 -3.21 3.15 -17.87
C ASP A 78 -1.73 3.60 -17.89
N ASN A 79 -1.34 4.33 -18.94
CA ASN A 79 0.04 4.78 -19.10
C ASN A 79 0.51 5.70 -17.96
N ASP A 80 -0.35 6.59 -17.49
CA ASP A 80 -0.04 7.50 -16.38
C ASP A 80 0.13 6.72 -15.07
N GLY A 81 -0.71 5.71 -14.83
CA GLY A 81 -0.58 4.78 -13.72
C GLY A 81 0.67 3.92 -13.80
N ILE A 82 1.07 3.48 -14.99
CA ILE A 82 2.33 2.76 -15.19
C ILE A 82 3.52 3.68 -14.87
N GLU A 83 3.52 4.93 -15.34
CA GLU A 83 4.59 5.88 -15.06
C GLU A 83 4.66 6.21 -13.56
N TYR A 84 3.52 6.45 -12.92
CA TYR A 84 3.42 6.65 -11.49
C TYR A 84 4.03 5.47 -10.72
N CYS A 85 3.64 4.24 -11.08
CA CYS A 85 4.16 3.03 -10.46
C CYS A 85 5.66 2.83 -10.71
N LYS A 86 6.18 3.19 -11.88
CA LYS A 86 7.64 3.20 -12.14
C LYS A 86 8.37 4.17 -11.21
N ARG A 87 7.79 5.32 -10.91
CA ARG A 87 8.38 6.29 -9.96
C ARG A 87 8.38 5.76 -8.53
N LEU A 88 7.39 4.96 -8.14
CA LEU A 88 7.36 4.28 -6.84
C LEU A 88 8.57 3.35 -6.61
N ASN A 89 9.27 2.88 -7.65
CA ASN A 89 10.50 2.08 -7.49
C ASN A 89 11.68 2.87 -6.90
N ARG A 90 11.64 4.20 -7.00
CA ARG A 90 12.74 5.09 -6.60
C ARG A 90 12.36 6.01 -5.46
N LEU A 91 11.06 6.20 -5.25
CA LEU A 91 10.50 7.08 -4.23
C LEU A 91 9.81 6.25 -3.15
N THR A 92 9.63 6.86 -1.98
CA THR A 92 8.87 6.24 -0.90
C THR A 92 7.43 6.77 -0.88
N ALA A 93 6.51 6.00 -0.30
CA ALA A 93 5.09 6.28 -0.35
C ALA A 93 4.41 6.13 1.00
N VAL A 94 3.25 6.76 1.13
CA VAL A 94 2.20 6.38 2.08
C VAL A 94 1.10 5.71 1.28
N MET A 95 0.51 4.67 1.85
CA MET A 95 -0.54 3.90 1.20
C MET A 95 -1.80 3.94 2.06
N LYS A 96 -2.97 3.96 1.43
CA LYS A 96 -4.22 3.54 2.08
C LYS A 96 -4.85 2.42 1.26
N TYR A 97 -5.62 1.56 1.91
CA TYR A 97 -6.34 0.49 1.22
C TYR A 97 -7.71 0.27 1.84
N GLN A 98 -8.65 -0.20 1.02
CA GLN A 98 -9.98 -0.57 1.44
C GLN A 98 -10.10 -2.09 1.46
N ASN A 99 -10.58 -2.66 2.57
CA ASN A 99 -10.93 -4.08 2.63
C ASN A 99 -12.29 -4.33 1.95
N TYR A 100 -12.76 -5.59 1.90
CA TYR A 100 -14.10 -5.89 1.36
C TYR A 100 -15.26 -5.45 2.25
N ASN A 101 -15.01 -5.16 3.54
CA ASN A 101 -16.03 -4.63 4.47
C ASN A 101 -16.27 -3.12 4.26
N GLY A 102 -15.42 -2.46 3.47
CA GLY A 102 -15.49 -1.03 3.19
C GLY A 102 -14.59 -0.18 4.08
N ASP A 103 -13.96 -0.76 5.10
CA ASP A 103 -13.03 -0.07 5.98
C ASP A 103 -11.77 0.35 5.23
N ILE A 104 -11.30 1.57 5.50
CA ILE A 104 -10.07 2.10 4.91
C ILE A 104 -8.99 2.11 5.99
N PHE A 105 -7.83 1.55 5.68
CA PHE A 105 -6.67 1.57 6.55
C PHE A 105 -5.53 2.36 5.92
N VAL A 106 -4.70 2.97 6.76
CA VAL A 106 -3.48 3.68 6.36
C VAL A 106 -2.25 2.87 6.75
N LEU A 107 -1.26 2.85 5.85
CA LEU A 107 0.04 2.23 6.05
C LEU A 107 1.16 3.23 5.74
N GLY A 108 2.12 3.31 6.67
CA GLY A 108 3.27 4.20 6.58
C GLY A 108 2.97 5.66 6.89
N SER A 109 4.04 6.44 7.03
CA SER A 109 3.97 7.89 7.31
C SER A 109 5.20 8.59 6.72
N PRO A 110 5.27 9.94 6.70
CA PRO A 110 6.50 10.63 6.28
C PRO A 110 7.75 10.22 7.07
N ARG A 111 7.59 9.88 8.36
CA ARG A 111 8.68 9.43 9.24
C ARG A 111 9.04 7.96 8.99
N PHE A 112 8.06 7.15 8.61
CA PHE A 112 8.21 5.73 8.32
C PHE A 112 7.61 5.39 6.95
N PRO A 113 8.22 5.87 5.85
CA PRO A 113 7.60 5.75 4.55
C PRO A 113 7.85 4.36 3.95
N LEU A 114 6.91 3.91 3.13
CA LEU A 114 6.95 2.59 2.51
C LEU A 114 7.86 2.60 1.28
N ARG A 115 8.60 1.51 1.08
CA ARG A 115 9.32 1.23 -0.16
C ARG A 115 8.45 0.39 -1.08
N CYS A 116 8.43 0.74 -2.35
CA CYS A 116 7.63 0.05 -3.35
C CYS A 116 8.52 -0.57 -4.42
N ARG A 117 8.08 -1.70 -4.96
CA ARG A 117 8.69 -2.39 -6.09
C ARG A 117 7.59 -2.81 -7.07
N PHE A 118 7.55 -2.11 -8.18
CA PHE A 118 6.70 -2.32 -9.34
C PHE A 118 7.44 -3.14 -10.39
N GLU A 119 6.81 -4.23 -10.81
CA GLU A 119 7.33 -5.21 -11.75
C GLU A 119 6.29 -5.51 -12.82
N ILE A 120 6.74 -5.70 -14.06
CA ILE A 120 5.90 -6.17 -15.15
C ILE A 120 5.95 -7.70 -15.12
N LEU A 121 4.79 -8.34 -15.01
CA LEU A 121 4.67 -9.78 -15.00
C LEU A 121 4.42 -10.31 -16.42
N HIS A 122 5.43 -11.00 -16.94
CA HIS A 122 5.35 -11.76 -18.18
C HIS A 122 5.17 -13.24 -17.82
N PRO A 123 4.02 -13.86 -18.16
CA PRO A 123 3.82 -15.27 -17.84
C PRO A 123 4.77 -16.12 -18.68
N SER A 124 5.49 -17.04 -18.02
CA SER A 124 6.35 -18.04 -18.67
C SER A 124 5.61 -19.31 -19.07
N SER A 125 4.35 -19.48 -18.63
CA SER A 125 3.49 -20.62 -18.94
C SER A 125 2.11 -20.19 -19.46
N PRO A 126 1.45 -21.01 -20.29
CA PRO A 126 0.05 -20.80 -20.66
C PRO A 126 -0.83 -20.77 -19.41
N GLY A 127 -1.55 -19.67 -19.18
CA GLY A 127 -2.41 -19.47 -18.01
C GLY A 127 -1.77 -18.71 -16.84
N GLY A 128 -0.48 -18.35 -16.93
CA GLY A 128 0.15 -17.46 -15.95
C GLY A 128 -0.46 -16.05 -15.97
N PHE A 129 -0.51 -15.41 -14.79
CA PHE A 129 -0.99 -14.03 -14.70
C PHE A 129 -0.10 -13.08 -15.52
N SER A 130 -0.72 -12.31 -16.41
CA SER A 130 -0.06 -11.21 -17.14
C SER A 130 -0.61 -9.87 -16.69
N GLY A 131 0.29 -8.96 -16.33
CA GLY A 131 -0.07 -7.66 -15.79
C GLY A 131 1.10 -7.07 -15.04
N TYR A 132 0.81 -6.50 -13.88
CA TYR A 132 1.81 -5.86 -13.04
C TYR A 132 1.75 -6.38 -11.61
N LYS A 133 2.85 -6.24 -10.89
CA LYS A 133 2.95 -6.52 -9.47
C LYS A 133 3.53 -5.31 -8.76
N LEU A 134 2.87 -4.87 -7.70
CA LEU A 134 3.40 -3.89 -6.77
C LEU A 134 3.63 -4.59 -5.43
N THR A 135 4.87 -4.62 -4.98
CA THR A 135 5.26 -5.08 -3.65
C THR A 135 5.59 -3.86 -2.81
N VAL A 136 5.00 -3.75 -1.63
CA VAL A 136 5.19 -2.63 -0.71
C VAL A 136 5.73 -3.17 0.59
N THR A 137 6.82 -2.60 1.08
CA THR A 137 7.44 -3.01 2.34
C THR A 137 7.80 -1.81 3.19
N GLY A 138 7.78 -1.99 4.51
CA GLY A 138 8.13 -0.93 5.44
C GLY A 138 8.01 -1.39 6.88
N LYS A 139 8.25 -0.45 7.78
CA LYS A 139 8.00 -0.61 9.22
C LYS A 139 7.16 0.55 9.70
N GLN A 140 6.40 0.37 10.77
CA GLN A 140 5.71 1.46 11.46
C GLN A 140 5.61 1.17 12.97
N LEU A 141 5.31 2.20 13.76
CA LEU A 141 5.22 2.12 15.23
C LEU A 141 3.88 1.57 15.71
N SER A 142 2.83 1.77 14.91
CA SER A 142 1.46 1.40 15.22
C SER A 142 1.04 0.20 14.35
N PRO A 143 0.03 -0.60 14.74
CA PRO A 143 -0.59 -1.56 13.82
C PRO A 143 -1.29 -0.81 12.66
N GLN A 144 -1.99 -1.53 11.78
CA GLN A 144 -2.81 -0.85 10.77
C GLN A 144 -3.90 0.02 11.43
N LEU A 145 -3.96 1.29 11.06
CA LEU A 145 -4.89 2.27 11.64
C LEU A 145 -6.03 2.56 10.67
N LEU A 146 -7.26 2.67 11.20
CA LEU A 146 -8.43 3.05 10.42
C LEU A 146 -8.31 4.51 9.97
N LEU A 147 -8.67 4.82 8.72
CA LEU A 147 -8.75 6.19 8.27
C LEU A 147 -10.01 6.84 8.86
N SER A 148 -9.82 7.92 9.63
CA SER A 148 -10.87 8.74 10.22
C SER A 148 -11.40 9.80 9.25
#